data_AF-A0A5Y3XIU9-F1
#
_entry.id   AF-A0A5Y3XIU9-F1
#
_cell.length_a   1.000
_cell.length_b   1.000
_cell.length_c   1.000
_cell.angle_alpha   90.00
_cell.angle_beta   90.00
_cell.angle_gamma   90.00
#
_symmetry.space_group_name_H-M   'P 1'
#
loop_
_entity.id
_entity.type
_entity.pdbx_description
1 polymer ?
#
loop_
_entity_poly.entity_id
_entity_poly.type
_entity_poly.pdbx_seq_one_letter_code
_entity_poly.pdbx_strand_id
1 'polypeptide(L)'
;MENTMSRRKRILLTGNCEYELLGLSYLLAGMGYAVVRPEMSPPGAYDLVLVALSAEPLAGWGRHLQGIRMLHAASPVPMVVLVPSRLQEMRLLRGTAQV
;
A
#
# COMPACT_ATOMS: atom_id res chain seq x y z
N MET A 1 -2.59 -2.65 -36.46
CA MET A 1 -2.95 -1.80 -35.31
C MET A 1 -3.01 -2.71 -34.10
N GLU A 2 -1.91 -2.81 -33.35
CA GLU A 2 -1.89 -3.58 -32.10
C GLU A 2 -2.80 -2.88 -31.10
N ASN A 3 -3.98 -3.46 -30.88
CA ASN A 3 -4.84 -3.08 -29.78
C ASN A 3 -4.21 -3.64 -28.51
N THR A 4 -3.20 -2.95 -27.97
CA THR A 4 -2.64 -3.26 -26.65
C THR A 4 -3.75 -2.91 -25.66
N MET A 5 -4.61 -3.89 -25.35
CA MET A 5 -5.48 -3.79 -24.19
C MET A 5 -4.56 -3.64 -22.97
N SER A 6 -4.31 -2.39 -22.57
CA SER A 6 -3.52 -2.04 -21.42
C SER A 6 -4.08 -2.79 -20.22
N ARG A 7 -3.30 -3.74 -19.67
CA ARG A 7 -3.70 -4.52 -18.50
C ARG A 7 -4.04 -3.54 -17.37
N ARG A 8 -5.22 -3.71 -16.78
CA ARG A 8 -5.63 -2.97 -15.59
C ARG A 8 -4.53 -3.06 -14.51
N LYS A 9 -4.00 -1.91 -14.11
CA LYS A 9 -2.93 -1.81 -13.10
C LYS A 9 -3.46 -2.32 -11.75
N ARG A 10 -2.68 -3.17 -11.09
CA ARG A 10 -3.07 -3.87 -9.85
C ARG A 10 -2.40 -3.21 -8.64
N ILE A 11 -3.18 -2.84 -7.64
CA ILE A 11 -2.69 -2.23 -6.40
C ILE A 11 -2.97 -3.20 -5.25
N LEU A 12 -1.92 -3.61 -4.54
CA LEU A 12 -2.08 -4.27 -3.25
C LEU A 12 -2.43 -3.19 -2.22
N LEU A 13 -3.58 -3.32 -1.58
CA LEU A 13 -4.03 -2.44 -0.51
C LEU A 13 -4.06 -3.22 0.81
N THR A 14 -3.34 -2.75 1.81
CA THR A 14 -3.27 -3.38 3.14
C THR A 14 -3.18 -2.32 4.23
N GLY A 15 -3.49 -2.68 5.48
CA GLY A 15 -3.55 -1.76 6.61
C GLY A 15 -4.48 -2.28 7.70
N ASN A 16 -4.69 -1.49 8.74
CA ASN A 16 -5.48 -1.92 9.90
C ASN A 16 -6.80 -1.15 10.07
N CYS A 17 -6.97 -0.01 9.40
CA CYS A 17 -8.17 0.81 9.50
C CYS A 17 -9.15 0.49 8.38
N GLU A 18 -10.23 -0.21 8.72
CA GLU A 18 -11.24 -0.62 7.72
C GLU A 18 -11.87 0.56 6.97
N TYR A 19 -12.08 1.71 7.63
CA TYR A 19 -12.60 2.90 6.94
C TYR A 19 -11.64 3.43 5.87
N GLU A 20 -10.35 3.51 6.16
CA GLU A 20 -9.34 3.92 5.18
C GLU A 20 -9.26 2.92 4.04
N LEU A 21 -9.25 1.63 4.35
CA LEU A 21 -9.17 0.60 3.32
C LEU A 21 -10.40 0.57 2.42
N LEU A 22 -11.59 0.78 2.98
CA LEU A 22 -12.83 0.85 2.21
C LEU A 22 -12.84 2.09 1.30
N GLY A 23 -12.51 3.26 1.85
CA GLY A 23 -12.46 4.52 1.09
C GLY A 23 -11.42 4.49 -0.03
N LEU A 24 -10.21 4.01 0.26
CA LEU A 24 -9.15 3.84 -0.75
C LEU A 24 -9.53 2.81 -1.80
N SER A 25 -10.20 1.71 -1.41
CA SER A 25 -10.64 0.70 -2.36
C SER A 25 -11.64 1.29 -3.37
N TYR A 26 -12.66 2.02 -2.90
CA TYR A 26 -13.62 2.68 -3.80
C TYR A 26 -12.98 3.76 -4.67
N LEU A 27 -12.11 4.58 -4.10
CA LEU A 27 -11.40 5.62 -4.84
C LEU A 27 -10.57 5.01 -5.98
N LEU A 28 -9.69 4.06 -5.66
CA LEU A 28 -8.80 3.43 -6.63
C LEU A 28 -9.58 2.60 -7.66
N ALA A 29 -10.64 1.91 -7.25
CA ALA A 29 -11.50 1.19 -8.17
C ALA A 29 -12.21 2.14 -9.15
N GLY A 30 -12.71 3.28 -8.66
CA GLY A 30 -13.32 4.34 -9.47
C GLY A 30 -12.34 4.99 -10.46
N MET A 31 -11.05 5.03 -10.12
CA MET A 31 -9.97 5.46 -11.03
C MET A 31 -9.53 4.38 -12.02
N GLY A 32 -10.15 3.19 -12.01
CA GLY A 32 -9.84 2.12 -12.95
C GLY A 32 -8.69 1.21 -12.51
N TYR A 33 -8.24 1.25 -11.25
CA TYR A 33 -7.24 0.29 -10.72
C TYR A 33 -7.91 -0.99 -10.22
N ALA A 34 -7.21 -2.12 -10.35
CA ALA A 34 -7.65 -3.38 -9.73
C ALA A 34 -7.08 -3.43 -8.30
N VAL A 35 -7.94 -3.23 -7.31
CA VAL A 35 -7.54 -3.26 -5.89
C VAL A 35 -7.56 -4.69 -5.38
N VAL A 36 -6.46 -5.14 -4.78
CA VAL A 36 -6.29 -6.49 -4.23
C VAL A 36 -6.01 -6.39 -2.74
N ARG A 37 -6.70 -7.21 -1.94
CA ARG A 37 -6.45 -7.35 -0.49
C ARG A 37 -5.61 -8.62 -0.23
N PRO A 38 -4.73 -8.63 0.80
CA PRO A 38 -3.89 -9.78 1.12
C PRO A 38 -4.69 -11.07 1.37
N GLU A 39 -5.86 -10.99 2.02
CA GLU A 39 -6.69 -12.19 2.28
C GLU A 39 -7.38 -12.74 1.03
N MET A 40 -7.44 -11.96 -0.06
CA MET A 40 -8.28 -12.24 -1.23
C MET A 40 -7.52 -12.78 -2.43
N SER A 41 -6.18 -12.85 -2.39
CA SER A 41 -5.40 -13.30 -3.55
C SER A 41 -4.07 -13.91 -3.15
N PRO A 42 -3.62 -14.98 -3.83
CA PRO A 42 -2.24 -15.44 -3.72
C PRO A 42 -1.28 -14.31 -4.13
N PRO A 43 -0.03 -14.32 -3.62
CA PRO A 43 0.99 -13.35 -4.00
C PRO A 43 1.12 -13.31 -5.52
N GLY A 44 0.91 -12.12 -6.10
CA GLY A 44 0.96 -11.90 -7.54
C GLY A 44 1.71 -10.61 -7.88
N ALA A 45 2.01 -10.42 -9.16
CA ALA A 45 2.68 -9.21 -9.65
C ALA A 45 1.74 -7.99 -9.56
N TYR A 46 1.86 -7.26 -8.45
CA TYR A 46 1.27 -5.94 -8.24
C TYR A 46 2.06 -4.89 -9.02
N ASP A 47 1.44 -3.78 -9.36
CA ASP A 47 2.11 -2.60 -9.95
C ASP A 47 2.46 -1.56 -8.87
N LEU A 48 1.78 -1.60 -7.72
CA LEU A 48 1.95 -0.70 -6.57
C LEU A 48 1.52 -1.42 -5.29
N VAL A 49 2.21 -1.14 -4.18
CA VAL A 49 1.76 -1.48 -2.83
C VAL A 49 1.36 -0.21 -2.09
N LEU A 50 0.16 -0.19 -1.52
CA LEU A 50 -0.36 0.88 -0.67
C LEU A 50 -0.66 0.32 0.72
N VAL A 51 0.00 0.87 1.74
CA VAL A 51 -0.12 0.46 3.14
C VAL A 51 -0.78 1.59 3.93
N ALA A 52 -2.02 1.41 4.39
CA ALA A 52 -2.80 2.40 5.13
C ALA A 52 -2.63 2.23 6.65
N LEU A 53 -1.74 3.02 7.25
CA LEU A 53 -1.43 3.03 8.68
C LEU A 53 -1.61 4.41 9.30
N SER A 54 -2.30 5.34 8.63
CA SER A 54 -2.47 6.72 9.09
C SER A 54 -3.35 6.85 10.32
N ALA A 55 -4.27 5.90 10.55
CA ALA A 55 -5.06 5.82 11.77
C ALA A 55 -4.35 5.11 12.95
N GLU A 56 -3.15 4.55 12.75
CA GLU A 56 -2.43 3.86 13.82
C GLU A 56 -1.95 4.83 14.92
N PRO A 57 -2.00 4.42 16.21
CA PRO A 57 -1.42 5.22 17.28
C PRO A 57 0.08 5.47 17.05
N LEU A 58 0.53 6.69 17.37
CA LEU A 58 1.97 7.03 17.35
C LEU A 58 2.77 6.15 18.30
N ALA A 59 2.20 5.88 19.48
CA ALA A 59 2.79 5.00 20.48
C ALA A 59 2.89 3.56 19.92
N GLY A 60 4.12 3.05 19.87
CA GLY A 60 4.39 1.71 19.37
C GLY A 60 4.24 1.55 17.86
N TRP A 61 4.12 2.63 17.08
CA TRP A 61 4.00 2.57 15.62
C TRP A 61 5.18 1.82 14.96
N GLY A 62 6.37 1.91 15.56
CA GLY A 62 7.58 1.22 15.11
C GLY A 62 7.45 -0.30 14.92
N ARG A 63 6.44 -0.94 15.56
CA ARG A 63 6.13 -2.37 15.35
C ARG A 63 5.86 -2.72 13.88
N HIS A 64 5.38 -1.76 13.09
CA HIS A 64 5.04 -1.93 11.68
C HIS A 64 6.27 -1.94 10.75
N LEU A 65 7.41 -1.41 11.20
CA LEU A 65 8.61 -1.23 10.37
C LEU A 65 9.13 -2.55 9.79
N GLN A 66 9.17 -3.61 10.59
CA GLN A 66 9.64 -4.92 10.14
C GLN A 66 8.71 -5.48 9.06
N GLY A 67 7.40 -5.40 9.26
CA GLY A 67 6.40 -5.86 8.29
C GLY A 67 6.49 -5.11 6.96
N ILE A 68 6.64 -3.78 7.00
CA ILE A 68 6.82 -2.94 5.81
C ILE A 68 8.10 -3.34 5.04
N ARG A 69 9.22 -3.52 5.75
CA ARG A 69 10.48 -3.94 5.13
C ARG A 69 10.39 -5.33 4.49
N MET A 70 9.74 -6.27 5.17
CA MET A 70 9.50 -7.60 4.62
C MET A 70 8.61 -7.55 3.37
N LEU A 71 7.56 -6.74 3.40
CA LEU A 71 6.67 -6.55 2.25
C LEU A 71 7.40 -5.95 1.05
N HIS A 72 8.26 -4.95 1.28
CA HIS A 72 9.07 -4.34 0.23
C HIS A 72 10.11 -5.31 -0.35
N ALA A 73 10.75 -6.11 0.50
CA ALA A 73 11.68 -7.13 0.05
C ALA A 73 10.99 -8.25 -0.76
N ALA A 74 9.75 -8.61 -0.40
CA ALA A 74 8.96 -9.61 -1.11
C ALA A 74 8.36 -9.11 -2.43
N SER A 75 8.18 -7.79 -2.58
CA SER A 75 7.62 -7.18 -3.78
C SER A 75 8.37 -5.88 -4.10
N PRO A 76 9.38 -5.92 -5.00
CA PRO A 76 10.22 -4.77 -5.34
C PRO A 76 9.51 -3.81 -6.31
N VAL A 77 8.25 -3.55 -6.06
CA VAL A 77 7.42 -2.60 -6.81
C VAL A 77 7.28 -1.32 -5.97
N PRO A 78 6.92 -0.17 -6.57
CA PRO A 78 6.72 1.04 -5.80
C PRO A 78 5.80 0.81 -4.60
N MET A 79 6.19 1.36 -3.46
CA MET A 79 5.45 1.24 -2.20
C MET A 79 5.18 2.62 -1.61
N VAL A 80 3.92 2.85 -1.25
CA VAL A 80 3.45 4.04 -0.54
C VAL A 80 2.86 3.59 0.79
N VAL A 81 3.28 4.24 1.88
CA VAL A 81 2.79 3.97 3.23
C VAL A 81 2.16 5.25 3.76
N LEU A 82 0.85 5.23 3.97
CA LEU A 82 0.15 6.32 4.65
C LEU A 82 0.44 6.19 6.15
N VAL A 83 0.97 7.25 6.74
CA VAL A 83 1.35 7.29 8.15
C VAL A 83 0.66 8.46 8.87
N PRO A 84 0.58 8.44 10.21
CA PRO A 84 0.17 9.61 10.96
C PRO A 84 1.09 10.79 10.61
N SER A 85 0.53 11.97 10.35
CA SER A 85 1.28 13.14 9.84
C SER A 85 2.55 13.48 10.63
N ARG A 86 2.52 13.28 11.95
CA ARG A 86 3.70 13.51 12.82
C ARG A 86 4.90 12.60 12.53
N LEU A 87 4.70 11.48 11.83
CA LEU A 87 5.78 10.55 11.45
C LEU A 87 6.41 10.87 10.10
N GLN A 88 5.77 11.71 9.27
CA GLN A 88 6.28 12.06 7.94
C GLN A 88 7.66 12.71 8.01
N GLU A 89 7.86 13.59 8.99
CA GLU A 89 9.12 14.32 9.21
C GLU A 89 10.26 13.42 9.70
N MET A 90 9.92 12.27 10.30
CA MET A 90 10.88 11.36 10.92
C MET A 90 11.63 10.47 9.93
N ARG A 91 11.27 10.50 8.63
CA ARG A 91 11.94 9.76 7.54
C ARG A 91 12.18 8.26 7.83
N LEU A 92 11.30 7.65 8.64
CA LEU A 92 11.47 6.27 9.15
C LEU A 92 11.55 5.19 8.05
N LEU A 93 11.00 5.50 6.87
CA LEU A 93 10.88 4.59 5.73
C LEU A 93 11.75 5.00 4.53
N ARG A 94 12.70 5.92 4.73
CA ARG A 94 13.57 6.41 3.65
C ARG A 94 14.33 5.25 3.00
N GLY A 95 14.19 5.11 1.68
CA GLY A 95 14.80 4.02 0.92
C GLY A 95 14.00 2.71 0.91
N THR A 96 12.83 2.66 1.55
CA THR A 96 11.91 1.51 1.52
C THR A 96 10.56 1.88 0.90
N ALA A 97 9.97 3.00 1.32
CA ALA A 97 8.68 3.43 0.80
C ALA A 97 8.55 4.95 0.77
N GLN A 98 7.64 5.43 -0.05
CA GLN A 98 7.16 6.82 0.00
C GLN A 98 6.15 6.95 1.15
N VAL A 99 6.14 8.13 1.79
CA VAL A 99 5.34 8.44 2.98
C VAL A 99 4.51 9.69 2.74
#